data_AF-A0A8X7UHV9-F1
#
_entry.id   AF-A0A8X7UHV9-F1
#
_cell.length_a   1.000
_cell.length_b   1.000
_cell.length_c   1.000
_cell.angle_alpha   90.00
_cell.angle_beta   90.00
_cell.angle_gamma   90.00
#
_symmetry.space_group_name_H-M   'P 1'
#
loop_
_entity.id
_entity.type
_entity.pdbx_description
1 polymer ?
#
loop_
_entity_poly.entity_id
_entity_poly.type
_entity_poly.pdbx_seq_one_letter_code
_entity_poly.pdbx_strand_id
1 'polypeptide(L)'
;MNEEGETILFYSVNDTFVCWNIDDCPVPVDTDLGSIVNNFEHALHQMGFAGRMSINVDCKKLNSNEEALFKAGRIFYLPYGETMCRNFVTRPTLDMTFYMLSVLQETAPILANLAVVVKPNIDPGSELHRVLHCLKSRGHNVLLVELPPDEKCLFSVDSLLKNSRFLGGGKPRAKKELTPEEMREMQRLYDSEEEEEEDGSYDVSDLSNQKMLDFSERIKHVKGPRTVIFWDAIDCPFPLCFSPEQIFQKIKSVLMKKGTNDNITIWAYVDERSWRDKCLGNKTWDSRIYFLPAGDRRVRMLNDMYLQCRDAPLHHCPGLLILVSNHFSGDPFYMELFQDMKHQNYHPFLIIPREHSNISESPDEWPLSLFNRPRKSSQGPLPKKPKLDAA
;
A
#
# COMPACT_ATOMS: atom_id res chain seq x y z
N MET A 1 35.22 -16.32 4.68
CA MET A 1 35.63 -15.09 3.96
C MET A 1 34.37 -14.30 3.76
N ASN A 2 34.26 -13.15 4.42
CA ASN A 2 33.05 -12.33 4.46
C ASN A 2 32.95 -11.57 3.14
N GLU A 3 31.89 -11.79 2.36
CA GLU A 3 31.46 -10.81 1.38
C GLU A 3 30.93 -9.60 2.16
N GLU A 4 31.82 -8.66 2.49
CA GLU A 4 31.41 -7.30 2.79
C GLU A 4 30.71 -6.78 1.52
N GLY A 5 29.37 -6.83 1.53
CA GLY A 5 28.57 -6.29 0.43
C GLY A 5 28.97 -4.84 0.13
N GLU A 6 28.76 -4.43 -1.12
CA GLU A 6 29.06 -3.09 -1.62
C GLU A 6 28.64 -2.00 -0.62
N THR A 7 29.58 -1.12 -0.24
CA THR A 7 29.24 0.02 0.63
C THR A 7 28.73 1.16 -0.24
N ILE A 8 27.55 1.67 0.07
CA ILE A 8 26.88 2.75 -0.65
C ILE A 8 27.01 4.03 0.19
N LEU A 9 27.71 5.02 -0.36
CA LEU A 9 27.76 6.36 0.25
C LEU A 9 26.40 7.04 0.09
N PHE A 10 25.80 7.46 1.20
CA PHE A 10 24.43 7.97 1.22
C PHE A 10 24.30 9.24 2.06
N TYR A 11 23.42 10.15 1.64
CA TYR A 11 23.02 11.32 2.41
C TYR A 11 21.60 11.74 2.02
N SER A 12 20.71 11.90 3.00
CA SER A 12 19.35 12.36 2.81
C SER A 12 18.87 13.18 4.01
N VAL A 13 18.28 14.34 3.74
CA VAL A 13 17.64 15.21 4.75
C VAL A 13 16.14 14.95 4.89
N ASN A 14 15.59 14.01 4.11
CA ASN A 14 14.18 13.68 4.15
C ASN A 14 13.82 12.94 5.43
N ASP A 15 12.57 13.07 5.87
CA ASP A 15 12.07 12.37 7.04
C ASP A 15 12.21 10.84 6.87
N THR A 16 12.52 10.17 7.98
CA THR A 16 12.73 8.72 8.04
C THR A 16 11.66 8.08 8.91
N PHE A 17 10.89 7.18 8.31
CA PHE A 17 9.89 6.37 8.98
C PHE A 17 10.48 5.00 9.29
N VAL A 18 10.64 4.68 10.57
CA VAL A 18 11.02 3.35 11.02
C VAL A 18 9.74 2.56 11.27
N CYS A 19 9.55 1.44 10.58
CA CYS A 19 8.44 0.52 10.76
C CYS A 19 8.95 -0.77 11.39
N TRP A 20 8.35 -1.18 12.50
CA TRP A 20 8.81 -2.33 13.28
C TRP A 20 7.66 -3.23 13.72
N ASN A 21 7.61 -4.46 13.18
CA ASN A 21 6.66 -5.47 13.64
C ASN A 21 7.20 -6.14 14.91
N ILE A 22 6.61 -5.84 16.05
CA ILE A 22 7.09 -6.36 17.34
C ILE A 22 6.61 -7.79 17.62
N ASP A 23 5.57 -8.25 16.92
CA ASP A 23 5.16 -9.66 16.99
C ASP A 23 6.24 -10.57 16.39
N ASP A 24 6.93 -10.06 15.37
CA ASP A 24 8.04 -10.75 14.74
C ASP A 24 9.37 -10.47 15.44
N CYS A 25 9.67 -9.21 15.71
CA CYS A 25 10.93 -8.80 16.32
C CYS A 25 10.65 -8.15 17.69
N PRO A 26 10.45 -8.91 18.78
CA PRO A 26 10.05 -8.32 20.05
C PRO A 26 11.13 -7.42 20.64
N VAL A 27 10.71 -6.45 21.46
CA VAL A 27 11.64 -5.67 22.29
C VAL A 27 12.31 -6.62 23.30
N PRO A 28 13.65 -6.63 23.43
CA PRO A 28 14.29 -7.43 24.46
C PRO A 28 13.84 -7.00 25.86
N VAL A 29 13.67 -7.99 26.74
CA VAL A 29 13.30 -7.77 28.15
C VAL A 29 14.30 -6.83 28.83
N ASP A 30 13.80 -5.94 29.68
CA ASP A 30 14.58 -4.95 30.44
C ASP A 30 15.30 -3.88 29.60
N THR A 31 14.89 -3.68 28.34
CA THR A 31 15.44 -2.61 27.49
C THR A 31 14.71 -1.28 27.72
N ASP A 32 15.47 -0.22 27.98
CA ASP A 32 14.94 1.15 27.99
C ASP A 32 14.58 1.61 26.57
N LEU A 33 13.30 1.93 26.33
CA LEU A 33 12.80 2.37 25.02
C LEU A 33 13.42 3.69 24.58
N GLY A 34 13.75 4.60 25.52
CA GLY A 34 14.44 5.85 25.20
C GLY A 34 15.82 5.61 24.60
N SER A 35 16.56 4.64 25.14
CA SER A 35 17.84 4.18 24.61
C SER A 35 17.71 3.58 23.21
N ILE A 36 16.63 2.83 22.92
CA ILE A 36 16.37 2.32 21.56
C ILE A 36 16.21 3.46 20.57
N VAL A 37 15.41 4.48 20.89
CA VAL A 37 15.19 5.64 20.01
C VAL A 37 16.51 6.35 19.73
N ASN A 38 17.29 6.65 20.77
CA ASN A 38 18.60 7.30 20.61
C ASN A 38 19.54 6.45 19.74
N ASN A 39 19.56 5.12 19.93
CA ASN A 39 20.41 4.23 19.15
C ASN A 39 20.01 4.21 17.67
N PHE A 40 18.71 4.24 17.36
CA PHE A 40 18.23 4.39 15.98
C PHE A 40 18.65 5.73 15.38
N GLU A 41 18.45 6.85 16.08
CA GLU A 41 18.88 8.18 15.60
C GLU A 41 20.38 8.19 15.28
N HIS A 42 21.21 7.70 16.22
CA HIS A 42 22.65 7.65 16.05
C HIS A 42 23.07 6.74 14.89
N ALA A 43 22.48 5.55 14.76
CA ALA A 43 22.80 4.62 13.68
C ALA A 43 22.37 5.18 12.31
N LEU A 44 21.14 5.70 12.20
CA LEU A 44 20.61 6.31 10.98
C LEU A 44 21.47 7.51 10.53
N HIS A 45 21.87 8.36 11.47
CA HIS A 45 22.77 9.48 11.17
C HIS A 45 24.13 9.00 10.63
N GLN A 46 24.73 7.96 11.21
CA GLN A 46 25.97 7.36 10.70
C GLN A 46 25.81 6.67 9.33
N MET A 47 24.59 6.28 8.97
CA MET A 47 24.23 5.75 7.65
C MET A 47 23.90 6.85 6.63
N GLY A 48 23.82 8.12 7.04
CA GLY A 48 23.54 9.26 6.18
C GLY A 48 22.09 9.74 6.17
N PHE A 49 21.24 9.23 7.05
CA PHE A 49 19.86 9.71 7.22
C PHE A 49 19.85 10.82 8.27
N ALA A 50 19.78 12.08 7.81
CA ALA A 50 19.90 13.27 8.65
C ALA A 50 18.55 13.98 8.90
N GLY A 51 17.47 13.54 8.27
CA GLY A 51 16.13 14.07 8.48
C GLY A 51 15.50 13.64 9.81
N ARG A 52 14.28 14.11 10.09
CA ARG A 52 13.57 13.73 11.33
C ARG A 52 13.22 12.25 11.28
N MET A 53 13.26 11.61 12.43
CA MET A 53 12.90 10.20 12.56
C MET A 53 11.57 10.03 13.30
N SER A 54 10.76 9.08 12.86
CA SER A 54 9.64 8.54 13.63
C SER A 54 9.73 7.02 13.68
N ILE A 55 9.46 6.42 14.85
CA ILE A 55 9.41 4.96 15.01
C ILE A 55 7.97 4.54 15.21
N ASN A 56 7.52 3.63 14.37
CA ASN A 56 6.15 3.15 14.30
C ASN A 56 6.15 1.63 14.47
N VAL A 57 5.43 1.14 15.48
CA VAL A 57 5.39 -0.27 15.84
C VAL A 57 4.04 -0.88 15.53
N ASP A 58 4.02 -2.03 14.87
CA ASP A 58 2.82 -2.84 14.67
C ASP A 58 2.85 -4.05 15.61
N CYS A 59 1.72 -4.34 16.24
CA CYS A 59 1.51 -5.46 17.16
C CYS A 59 0.04 -5.85 17.15
N LYS A 60 -0.25 -7.16 17.16
CA LYS A 60 -1.64 -7.65 17.27
C LYS A 60 -2.28 -7.36 18.63
N LYS A 61 -1.50 -7.29 19.70
CA LYS A 61 -1.97 -7.00 21.06
C LYS A 61 -0.89 -6.33 21.90
N LEU A 62 -1.01 -5.02 22.06
CA LEU A 62 -0.40 -4.30 23.19
C LEU A 62 -1.36 -4.25 24.37
N ASN A 63 -0.83 -4.39 25.59
CA ASN A 63 -1.56 -3.97 26.79
C ASN A 63 -1.37 -2.47 27.06
N SER A 64 -2.28 -1.86 27.85
CA SER A 64 -2.28 -0.41 28.10
C SER A 64 -1.01 0.11 28.79
N ASN A 65 -0.31 -0.74 29.55
CA ASN A 65 0.94 -0.34 30.20
C ASN A 65 2.08 -0.26 29.17
N GLU A 66 2.15 -1.22 28.25
CA GLU A 66 3.08 -1.17 27.12
C GLU A 66 2.83 0.09 26.29
N GLU A 67 1.58 0.41 25.96
CA GLU A 67 1.25 1.57 25.12
C GLU A 67 1.76 2.88 25.75
N ALA A 68 1.57 3.04 27.07
CA ALA A 68 2.09 4.18 27.81
C ALA A 68 3.64 4.24 27.79
N LEU A 69 4.31 3.10 27.89
CA LEU A 69 5.78 3.02 27.79
C LEU A 69 6.27 3.40 26.40
N PHE A 70 5.66 2.87 25.34
CA PHE A 70 6.00 3.22 23.95
C PHE A 70 5.81 4.72 23.70
N LYS A 71 4.68 5.29 24.14
CA LYS A 71 4.40 6.73 24.03
C LYS A 71 5.42 7.57 24.80
N ALA A 72 5.79 7.17 26.02
CA ALA A 72 6.82 7.86 26.81
C ALA A 72 8.19 7.82 26.11
N GLY A 73 8.50 6.73 25.42
CA GLY A 73 9.69 6.56 24.58
C GLY A 73 9.62 7.24 23.21
N ARG A 74 8.53 7.94 22.87
CA ARG A 74 8.27 8.53 21.53
C ARG A 74 8.22 7.50 20.39
N ILE A 75 7.77 6.30 20.68
CA ILE A 75 7.48 5.26 19.70
C ILE A 75 5.96 5.17 19.52
N PHE A 76 5.50 5.23 18.28
CA PHE A 76 4.08 5.28 17.93
C PHE A 76 3.54 3.89 17.63
N TYR A 77 2.51 3.47 18.35
CA TYR A 77 1.86 2.18 18.13
C TYR A 77 0.79 2.29 17.02
N LEU A 78 0.84 1.39 16.04
CA LEU A 78 0.13 1.48 14.76
C LEU A 78 -1.38 1.20 14.74
N PRO A 79 -2.05 0.88 15.87
CA PRO A 79 -3.49 1.11 15.99
C PRO A 79 -3.88 2.37 16.78
N TYR A 80 -2.92 3.11 17.35
CA TYR A 80 -3.15 4.27 18.23
C TYR A 80 -2.36 5.53 17.86
N GLY A 81 -1.93 5.66 16.61
CA GLY A 81 -1.24 6.85 16.11
C GLY A 81 -2.16 8.09 16.06
N GLU A 82 -2.55 8.65 17.21
CA GLU A 82 -3.41 9.84 17.33
C GLU A 82 -2.80 11.12 16.72
N THR A 83 -1.53 11.12 16.29
CA THR A 83 -0.77 12.38 16.22
C THR A 83 0.00 12.70 14.94
N MET A 84 0.05 11.84 13.91
CA MET A 84 0.66 12.27 12.62
C MET A 84 -0.35 12.44 11.49
N CYS A 85 -1.32 11.54 11.33
CA CYS A 85 -2.38 11.73 10.34
C CYS A 85 -3.59 12.35 11.06
N ARG A 86 -3.78 13.67 10.93
CA ARG A 86 -4.86 14.47 11.57
C ARG A 86 -6.29 13.95 11.35
N ASN A 87 -6.48 12.95 10.49
CA ASN A 87 -7.79 12.48 10.03
C ASN A 87 -8.12 11.02 10.41
N PHE A 88 -7.22 10.28 11.08
CA PHE A 88 -7.45 8.87 11.38
C PHE A 88 -7.71 8.67 12.88
N VAL A 89 -8.98 8.56 13.26
CA VAL A 89 -9.40 8.16 14.62
C VAL A 89 -8.84 6.77 14.93
N THR A 90 -8.34 6.52 16.15
CA THR A 90 -7.83 5.23 16.69
C THR A 90 -8.32 3.98 15.93
N ARG A 91 -7.41 3.24 15.27
CA ARG A 91 -7.69 2.22 14.26
C ARG A 91 -7.19 0.85 14.71
N PRO A 92 -8.04 -0.07 15.20
CA PRO A 92 -7.58 -1.22 16.00
C PRO A 92 -6.69 -2.26 15.30
N THR A 93 -6.50 -2.22 13.98
CA THR A 93 -5.62 -3.17 13.26
C THR A 93 -5.21 -2.59 11.91
N LEU A 94 -4.14 -1.81 11.87
CA LEU A 94 -3.58 -1.33 10.61
C LEU A 94 -2.45 -2.28 10.19
N ASP A 95 -2.59 -2.96 9.06
CA ASP A 95 -1.48 -3.77 8.53
C ASP A 95 -0.28 -2.84 8.25
N MET A 96 0.91 -3.21 8.71
CA MET A 96 2.13 -2.42 8.54
C MET A 96 2.38 -2.00 7.08
N THR A 97 2.05 -2.84 6.10
CA THR A 97 2.24 -2.53 4.68
C THR A 97 1.33 -1.40 4.22
N PHE A 98 0.09 -1.40 4.71
CA PHE A 98 -0.84 -0.31 4.48
C PHE A 98 -0.39 0.98 5.17
N TYR A 99 0.13 0.91 6.40
CA TYR A 99 0.70 2.08 7.08
C TYR A 99 1.80 2.75 6.25
N MET A 100 2.76 1.95 5.78
CA MET A 100 3.88 2.42 4.97
C MET A 100 3.39 3.14 3.71
N LEU A 101 2.40 2.58 3.00
CA LEU A 101 1.84 3.25 1.82
C LEU A 101 1.10 4.54 2.17
N SER A 102 0.37 4.56 3.29
CA SER A 102 -0.42 5.72 3.72
C SER A 102 0.48 6.91 4.09
N VAL A 103 1.49 6.68 4.94
CA VAL A 103 2.39 7.75 5.41
C VAL A 103 3.30 8.27 4.29
N LEU A 104 3.72 7.40 3.39
CA LEU A 104 4.55 7.77 2.25
C LEU A 104 3.74 8.45 1.13
N GLN A 105 2.41 8.26 1.10
CA GLN A 105 1.53 9.02 0.20
C GLN A 105 1.33 10.46 0.68
N GLU A 106 1.16 10.70 1.98
CA GLU A 106 1.01 12.07 2.53
C GLU A 106 2.27 12.93 2.37
N THR A 107 3.43 12.28 2.24
CA THR A 107 4.72 12.95 2.07
C THR A 107 5.06 13.23 0.61
N ALA A 108 4.23 12.79 -0.35
CA ALA A 108 4.43 13.11 -1.76
C ALA A 108 4.35 14.64 -2.01
N PRO A 109 5.27 15.21 -2.80
CA PRO A 109 6.26 14.54 -3.66
C PRO A 109 7.61 14.22 -2.99
N ILE A 110 7.80 14.54 -1.71
CA ILE A 110 9.06 14.33 -1.00
C ILE A 110 9.30 12.83 -0.80
N LEU A 111 10.35 12.29 -1.43
CA LEU A 111 10.75 10.89 -1.26
C LEU A 111 11.24 10.63 0.17
N ALA A 112 10.33 10.27 1.07
CA ALA A 112 10.68 9.91 2.42
C ALA A 112 11.50 8.61 2.49
N ASN A 113 12.33 8.51 3.52
CA ASN A 113 13.13 7.33 3.81
C ASN A 113 12.29 6.34 4.64
N LEU A 114 12.40 5.05 4.34
CA LEU A 114 11.73 3.99 5.06
C LEU A 114 12.79 3.03 5.61
N ALA A 115 12.81 2.83 6.92
CA ALA A 115 13.59 1.78 7.57
C ALA A 115 12.64 0.72 8.14
N VAL A 116 12.85 -0.55 7.84
CA VAL A 116 11.95 -1.63 8.28
C VAL A 116 12.72 -2.66 9.09
N VAL A 117 12.29 -2.87 10.33
CA VAL A 117 12.83 -3.90 11.21
C VAL A 117 12.16 -5.22 10.90
N VAL A 118 12.96 -6.20 10.50
CA VAL A 118 12.49 -7.47 9.93
C VAL A 118 13.31 -8.64 10.44
N LYS A 119 12.70 -9.83 10.41
CA LYS A 119 13.45 -11.08 10.56
C LYS A 119 14.33 -11.30 9.32
N PRO A 120 15.49 -11.97 9.46
CA PRO A 120 16.29 -12.42 8.34
C PRO A 120 15.45 -13.33 7.42
N ASN A 121 15.76 -13.29 6.12
CA ASN A 121 15.06 -14.08 5.09
C ASN A 121 13.55 -13.81 5.04
N ILE A 122 13.17 -12.54 4.89
CA ILE A 122 11.79 -12.14 4.59
C ILE A 122 11.27 -13.01 3.43
N ASP A 123 10.07 -13.57 3.59
CA ASP A 123 9.41 -14.35 2.56
C ASP A 123 9.26 -13.51 1.27
N PRO A 124 9.89 -13.90 0.15
CA PRO A 124 9.79 -13.17 -1.11
C PRO A 124 8.36 -13.08 -1.66
N GLY A 125 7.48 -14.02 -1.26
CA GLY A 125 6.06 -14.04 -1.62
C GLY A 125 5.17 -13.20 -0.71
N SER A 126 5.71 -12.65 0.38
CA SER A 126 4.93 -11.85 1.33
C SER A 126 4.53 -10.50 0.76
N GLU A 127 3.38 -10.00 1.22
CA GLU A 127 2.90 -8.67 0.86
C GLU A 127 3.84 -7.56 1.33
N LEU A 128 4.52 -7.76 2.46
CA LEU A 128 5.58 -6.88 2.93
C LEU A 128 6.69 -6.75 1.89
N HIS A 129 7.29 -7.86 1.47
CA HIS A 129 8.36 -7.85 0.48
C HIS A 129 7.91 -7.14 -0.81
N ARG A 130 6.68 -7.43 -1.28
CA ARG A 130 6.10 -6.77 -2.46
C ARG A 130 5.99 -5.25 -2.28
N VAL A 131 5.40 -4.77 -1.18
CA VAL A 131 5.20 -3.34 -0.92
C VAL A 131 6.53 -2.60 -0.82
N LEU A 132 7.54 -3.20 -0.20
CA LEU A 132 8.89 -2.61 -0.13
C LEU A 132 9.50 -2.41 -1.53
N HIS A 133 9.35 -3.38 -2.44
CA HIS A 133 9.77 -3.22 -3.83
C HIS A 133 8.95 -2.16 -4.58
N CYS A 134 7.64 -2.10 -4.34
CA CYS A 134 6.78 -1.06 -4.93
C CYS A 134 7.18 0.35 -4.47
N LEU A 135 7.60 0.50 -3.22
CA LEU A 135 8.09 1.78 -2.69
C LEU A 135 9.45 2.13 -3.29
N LYS A 136 10.38 1.17 -3.34
CA LYS A 136 11.69 1.36 -3.97
C LYS A 136 11.56 1.74 -5.46
N SER A 137 10.67 1.10 -6.20
CA SER A 137 10.45 1.38 -7.63
C SER A 137 9.94 2.79 -7.91
N ARG A 138 9.48 3.50 -6.87
CA ARG A 138 8.99 4.88 -6.92
C ARG A 138 9.94 5.85 -6.23
N GLY A 139 11.20 5.46 -6.07
CA GLY A 139 12.29 6.33 -5.60
C GLY A 139 12.48 6.37 -4.09
N HIS A 140 11.61 5.76 -3.27
CA HIS A 140 11.80 5.77 -1.83
C HIS A 140 13.07 5.01 -1.43
N ASN A 141 13.81 5.58 -0.47
CA ASN A 141 14.97 4.90 0.12
C ASN A 141 14.47 3.84 1.11
N VAL A 142 14.58 2.57 0.74
CA VAL A 142 14.12 1.45 1.59
C VAL A 142 15.32 0.76 2.23
N LEU A 143 15.44 0.91 3.54
CA LEU A 143 16.44 0.29 4.40
C LEU A 143 15.83 -0.88 5.15
N LEU A 144 16.46 -2.06 5.09
CA LEU A 144 16.11 -3.23 5.90
C LEU A 144 17.04 -3.31 7.10
N VAL A 145 16.48 -3.54 8.29
CA VAL A 145 17.20 -3.80 9.54
C VAL A 145 16.91 -5.23 9.95
N GLU A 146 17.80 -6.15 9.57
CA GLU A 146 17.60 -7.60 9.76
C GLU A 146 18.14 -8.06 11.12
N LEU A 147 17.26 -8.27 12.09
CA LEU A 147 17.70 -8.62 13.44
C LEU A 147 17.79 -10.13 13.65
N PRO A 148 18.96 -10.70 14.02
CA PRO A 148 19.07 -12.12 14.29
C PRO A 148 18.24 -12.49 15.53
N PRO A 149 17.60 -13.67 15.54
CA PRO A 149 16.66 -14.06 16.60
C PRO A 149 17.30 -14.26 17.99
N ASP A 150 18.62 -14.43 18.09
CA ASP A 150 19.27 -15.01 19.28
C ASP A 150 20.33 -14.12 19.98
N GLU A 151 20.49 -12.84 19.64
CA GLU A 151 21.53 -11.98 20.25
C GLU A 151 20.99 -10.96 21.29
N LYS A 152 21.64 -10.88 22.45
CA LYS A 152 21.33 -9.98 23.59
C LYS A 152 21.53 -8.47 23.32
N CYS A 153 21.81 -8.05 22.08
CA CYS A 153 21.97 -6.64 21.72
C CYS A 153 21.22 -6.33 20.42
N LEU A 154 19.89 -6.47 20.42
CA LEU A 154 19.07 -6.29 19.22
C LEU A 154 19.04 -4.83 18.69
N PHE A 155 19.35 -3.83 19.53
CA PHE A 155 19.21 -2.40 19.17
C PHE A 155 20.37 -1.52 19.62
N SER A 156 21.59 -2.06 19.76
CA SER A 156 22.78 -1.21 19.92
C SER A 156 23.10 -0.49 18.59
N VAL A 157 23.78 0.66 18.64
CA VAL A 157 24.21 1.37 17.42
C VAL A 157 25.01 0.44 16.49
N ASP A 158 25.98 -0.31 17.03
CA ASP A 158 26.80 -1.23 16.24
C ASP A 158 25.97 -2.37 15.63
N SER A 159 24.98 -2.89 16.36
CA SER A 159 24.08 -3.92 15.86
C SER A 159 23.23 -3.39 14.71
N LEU A 160 22.66 -2.19 14.84
CA LEU A 160 21.87 -1.56 13.79
C LEU A 160 22.73 -1.35 12.53
N LEU A 161 23.91 -0.74 12.67
CA LEU A 161 24.84 -0.54 11.55
C LEU A 161 25.28 -1.85 10.87
N LYS A 162 25.53 -2.90 11.67
CA LYS A 162 25.93 -4.21 11.16
C LYS A 162 24.82 -4.87 10.34
N ASN A 163 23.58 -4.74 10.79
CA ASN A 163 22.40 -5.45 10.29
C ASN A 163 21.54 -4.65 9.31
N SER A 164 21.90 -3.39 9.05
CA SER A 164 21.22 -2.52 8.09
C SER A 164 21.78 -2.67 6.67
N ARG A 165 20.88 -2.78 5.69
CA ARG A 165 21.19 -2.82 4.25
C ARG A 165 20.07 -2.20 3.44
N PHE A 166 20.36 -1.62 2.28
CA PHE A 166 19.28 -1.21 1.37
C PHE A 166 18.56 -2.43 0.81
N LEU A 167 17.27 -2.27 0.50
CA LEU A 167 16.51 -3.27 -0.26
C LEU A 167 17.19 -3.47 -1.62
N GLY A 168 17.61 -4.70 -1.93
CA GLY A 168 18.41 -5.02 -3.11
C GLY A 168 19.93 -5.09 -2.85
N GLY A 169 20.36 -4.86 -1.61
CA GLY A 169 21.74 -5.04 -1.17
C GLY A 169 22.47 -3.73 -0.90
N GLY A 170 23.71 -3.88 -0.44
CA GLY A 170 24.62 -2.78 -0.12
C GLY A 170 24.40 -2.15 1.27
N LYS A 171 25.50 -1.77 1.90
CA LYS A 171 25.49 -1.15 3.23
C LYS A 171 25.55 0.36 3.13
N PRO A 172 24.60 1.10 3.73
CA PRO A 172 24.69 2.55 3.75
C PRO A 172 25.88 2.99 4.62
N ARG A 173 26.58 4.02 4.16
CA ARG A 173 27.58 4.74 4.93
C ARG A 173 27.38 6.23 4.68
N ALA A 174 27.42 7.04 5.73
CA ALA A 174 27.29 8.48 5.56
C ALA A 174 28.31 9.02 4.54
N LYS A 175 27.80 9.64 3.48
CA LYS A 175 28.55 10.56 2.64
C LYS A 175 28.69 11.89 3.38
N LYS A 176 29.68 12.69 2.98
CA LYS A 176 29.78 14.09 3.38
C LYS A 176 28.47 14.82 3.04
N GLU A 177 28.05 15.75 3.90
CA GLU A 177 26.85 16.58 3.69
C GLU A 177 26.85 17.19 2.29
N LEU A 178 25.65 17.22 1.68
CA LEU A 178 25.48 17.85 0.37
C LEU A 178 25.78 19.35 0.48
N THR A 179 26.52 19.85 -0.51
CA THR A 179 26.69 21.29 -0.69
C THR A 179 25.34 21.96 -0.99
N PRO A 180 25.18 23.27 -0.72
CA PRO A 180 23.97 24.01 -1.09
C PRO A 180 23.64 23.96 -2.59
N GLU A 181 24.62 23.67 -3.44
CA GLU A 181 24.43 23.48 -4.89
C GLU A 181 23.85 22.09 -5.17
N GLU A 182 24.45 21.02 -4.63
CA GLU A 182 23.93 19.65 -4.74
C GLU A 182 22.51 19.53 -4.14
N MET A 183 22.21 20.21 -3.03
CA MET A 183 20.86 20.25 -2.46
C MET A 183 19.84 20.93 -3.40
N ARG A 184 20.25 22.01 -4.07
CA ARG A 184 19.39 22.71 -5.05
C ARG A 184 19.20 21.90 -6.32
N GLU A 185 20.21 21.16 -6.74
CA GLU A 185 20.13 20.26 -7.89
C GLU A 185 19.20 19.07 -7.61
N MET A 186 19.33 18.45 -6.43
CA MET A 186 18.37 17.44 -5.95
C MET A 186 16.93 17.97 -5.94
N GLN A 187 16.71 19.18 -5.42
CA GLN A 187 15.38 19.80 -5.43
C GLN A 187 14.84 20.04 -6.86
N ARG A 188 15.69 20.54 -7.77
CA ARG A 188 15.28 20.78 -9.16
C ARG A 188 14.94 19.51 -9.92
N LEU A 189 15.65 18.40 -9.66
CA LEU A 189 15.34 17.12 -10.28
C LEU A 189 13.93 16.66 -9.90
N TYR A 190 13.54 16.82 -8.61
CA TYR A 190 12.18 16.54 -8.15
C TYR A 190 11.14 17.42 -8.85
N ASP A 191 11.38 18.73 -8.90
CA ASP A 191 10.45 19.67 -9.51
C ASP A 191 10.33 19.42 -11.05
N SER A 192 11.42 19.02 -11.72
CA SER A 192 11.43 18.73 -13.16
C SER A 192 10.74 17.42 -13.55
N GLU A 193 10.80 16.39 -12.70
CA GLU A 193 10.04 15.15 -12.90
C GLU A 193 8.52 15.42 -12.80
N GLU A 194 8.10 16.39 -11.98
CA GLU A 194 6.70 16.83 -11.92
C GLU A 194 6.27 17.62 -13.17
N GLU A 195 7.11 18.53 -13.67
CA GLU A 195 6.80 19.35 -14.85
C GLU A 195 6.75 18.53 -16.15
N GLU A 196 7.64 17.56 -16.35
CA GLU A 196 7.57 16.64 -17.50
C GLU A 196 6.31 15.74 -17.44
N GLU A 197 5.79 15.45 -16.24
CA GLU A 197 4.53 14.75 -16.02
C GLU A 197 3.29 15.65 -16.31
N GLU A 198 3.43 16.98 -16.27
CA GLU A 198 2.39 17.94 -16.68
C GLU A 198 2.24 18.11 -18.20
N ASP A 199 3.22 17.71 -19.03
CA ASP A 199 3.16 17.92 -20.48
C ASP A 199 3.04 16.62 -21.33
N GLY A 200 3.38 15.45 -20.76
CA GLY A 200 3.34 14.19 -21.52
C GLY A 200 1.97 13.50 -21.60
N SER A 201 1.30 13.50 -22.76
CA SER A 201 0.20 12.56 -23.05
C SER A 201 0.78 11.18 -23.37
N TYR A 202 1.13 10.40 -22.35
CA TYR A 202 1.52 9.00 -22.55
C TYR A 202 0.27 8.12 -22.61
N ASP A 203 -0.02 7.60 -23.81
CA ASP A 203 -1.07 6.63 -24.04
C ASP A 203 -0.64 5.26 -23.47
N VAL A 204 -1.43 4.71 -22.55
CA VAL A 204 -1.21 3.37 -22.01
C VAL A 204 -1.54 2.29 -23.05
N SER A 205 -2.16 2.66 -24.19
CA SER A 205 -2.42 1.74 -25.30
C SER A 205 -1.16 1.12 -25.91
N ASP A 206 0.01 1.79 -25.81
CA ASP A 206 1.24 1.32 -26.45
C ASP A 206 2.15 0.48 -25.54
N LEU A 207 1.96 0.58 -24.21
CA LEU A 207 2.71 -0.24 -23.23
C LEU A 207 2.08 -1.64 -23.02
N SER A 208 0.89 -1.90 -23.56
CA SER A 208 0.10 -3.10 -23.22
C SER A 208 0.46 -4.37 -23.97
N ASN A 209 1.38 -4.35 -24.95
CA ASN A 209 1.39 -5.43 -25.93
C ASN A 209 2.21 -6.67 -25.56
N GLN A 210 2.96 -6.71 -24.43
CA GLN A 210 3.73 -7.93 -24.09
C GLN A 210 3.90 -8.29 -22.59
N LYS A 211 3.83 -7.35 -21.63
CA LYS A 211 4.06 -7.64 -20.19
C LYS A 211 2.76 -7.50 -19.38
N MET A 212 2.52 -8.44 -18.46
CA MET A 212 1.43 -8.32 -17.50
C MET A 212 1.70 -7.11 -16.60
N LEU A 213 0.80 -6.12 -16.62
CA LEU A 213 0.90 -4.94 -15.77
C LEU A 213 0.40 -5.27 -14.36
N ASP A 214 1.17 -4.84 -13.37
CA ASP A 214 0.82 -4.85 -11.96
C ASP A 214 1.45 -3.64 -11.25
N PHE A 215 1.18 -3.46 -9.96
CA PHE A 215 1.67 -2.31 -9.19
C PHE A 215 3.15 -2.39 -8.77
N SER A 216 3.92 -3.38 -9.27
CA SER A 216 5.35 -3.52 -8.94
C SER A 216 6.16 -2.28 -9.36
N GLU A 217 5.74 -1.64 -10.44
CA GLU A 217 6.25 -0.35 -10.93
C GLU A 217 5.14 0.71 -10.91
N ARG A 218 5.49 1.99 -11.15
CA ARG A 218 4.49 3.08 -11.23
C ARG A 218 3.53 2.82 -12.39
N ILE A 219 2.22 2.76 -12.12
CA ILE A 219 1.21 2.70 -13.16
C ILE A 219 0.96 4.10 -13.72
N LYS A 220 1.40 4.36 -14.94
CA LYS A 220 1.07 5.59 -15.66
C LYS A 220 -0.37 5.52 -16.17
N HIS A 221 -1.13 6.60 -16.04
CA HIS A 221 -2.49 6.71 -16.57
C HIS A 221 -2.64 7.93 -17.46
N VAL A 222 -3.54 7.83 -18.44
CA VAL A 222 -3.97 8.98 -19.24
C VAL A 222 -4.65 10.02 -18.33
N LYS A 223 -4.39 11.30 -18.60
CA LYS A 223 -5.01 12.43 -17.90
C LYS A 223 -6.52 12.46 -18.09
N GLY A 224 -7.21 13.02 -17.11
CA GLY A 224 -8.65 13.24 -17.13
C GLY A 224 -9.45 12.23 -16.31
N PRO A 225 -10.79 12.30 -16.38
CA PRO A 225 -11.67 11.41 -15.63
C PRO A 225 -11.40 9.94 -15.97
N ARG A 226 -11.40 9.08 -14.95
CA ARG A 226 -11.21 7.63 -15.11
C ARG A 226 -12.11 6.82 -14.19
N THR A 227 -12.41 5.60 -14.61
CA THR A 227 -13.06 4.59 -13.77
C THR A 227 -12.09 3.46 -13.49
N VAL A 228 -11.74 3.24 -12.21
CA VAL A 228 -10.90 2.12 -11.80
C VAL A 228 -11.75 1.13 -11.02
N ILE A 229 -11.68 -0.14 -11.40
CA ILE A 229 -12.47 -1.20 -10.80
C ILE A 229 -11.52 -2.19 -10.14
N PHE A 230 -11.61 -2.33 -8.82
CA PHE A 230 -10.96 -3.38 -8.06
C PHE A 230 -11.97 -4.51 -7.85
N TRP A 231 -11.69 -5.66 -8.44
CA TRP A 231 -12.65 -6.76 -8.56
C TRP A 231 -12.13 -8.00 -7.86
N ASP A 232 -12.73 -8.39 -6.74
CA ASP A 232 -12.47 -9.68 -6.11
C ASP A 232 -13.17 -10.78 -6.92
N ALA A 233 -12.41 -11.42 -7.82
CA ALA A 233 -12.93 -12.45 -8.72
C ALA A 233 -13.05 -13.82 -8.03
N ILE A 234 -12.69 -13.93 -6.75
CA ILE A 234 -12.94 -15.11 -5.92
C ILE A 234 -14.35 -15.01 -5.32
N ASP A 235 -14.69 -13.86 -4.75
CA ASP A 235 -16.05 -13.58 -4.24
C ASP A 235 -17.06 -13.35 -5.37
N CYS A 236 -16.59 -12.77 -6.48
CA CYS A 236 -17.39 -12.35 -7.62
C CYS A 236 -16.80 -12.91 -8.92
N PRO A 237 -16.83 -14.23 -9.15
CA PRO A 237 -16.19 -14.82 -10.32
C PRO A 237 -16.80 -14.32 -11.63
N PHE A 238 -15.94 -14.11 -12.62
CA PHE A 238 -16.39 -13.81 -13.97
C PHE A 238 -17.05 -15.05 -14.61
N PRO A 239 -18.05 -14.87 -15.51
CA PRO A 239 -18.61 -15.99 -16.25
C PRO A 239 -17.55 -16.66 -17.13
N LEU A 240 -17.36 -17.97 -16.96
CA LEU A 240 -16.34 -18.74 -17.69
C LEU A 240 -16.60 -18.87 -19.20
N CYS A 241 -17.82 -18.55 -19.65
CA CYS A 241 -18.21 -18.57 -21.06
C CYS A 241 -17.73 -17.34 -21.84
N PHE A 242 -17.19 -16.32 -21.17
CA PHE A 242 -16.72 -15.10 -21.79
C PHE A 242 -15.19 -15.01 -21.82
N SER A 243 -14.66 -14.47 -22.92
CA SER A 243 -13.27 -14.02 -22.98
C SER A 243 -13.08 -12.73 -22.18
N PRO A 244 -11.84 -12.39 -21.77
CA PRO A 244 -11.53 -11.11 -21.13
C PRO A 244 -12.02 -9.88 -21.93
N GLU A 245 -12.04 -9.96 -23.26
CA GLU A 245 -12.57 -8.89 -24.12
C GLU A 245 -14.10 -8.78 -24.00
N GLN A 246 -14.82 -9.90 -24.06
CA GLN A 246 -16.27 -9.92 -23.89
C GLN A 246 -16.70 -9.43 -22.50
N ILE A 247 -15.96 -9.83 -21.46
CA ILE A 247 -16.14 -9.36 -20.07
C ILE A 247 -15.99 -7.83 -20.03
N PHE A 248 -14.90 -7.31 -20.56
CA PHE A 248 -14.61 -5.87 -20.57
C PHE A 248 -15.70 -5.08 -21.31
N GLN A 249 -16.07 -5.50 -22.51
CA GLN A 249 -17.07 -4.79 -23.32
C GLN A 249 -18.45 -4.78 -22.64
N LYS A 250 -18.84 -5.88 -21.99
CA LYS A 250 -20.09 -5.94 -21.22
C LYS A 250 -20.07 -4.99 -20.02
N ILE A 251 -19.00 -4.97 -19.23
CA ILE A 251 -18.85 -4.03 -18.10
C ILE A 251 -18.84 -2.59 -18.60
N LYS A 252 -18.03 -2.29 -19.64
CA LYS A 252 -17.96 -0.97 -20.28
C LYS A 252 -19.33 -0.50 -20.74
N SER A 253 -20.09 -1.34 -21.44
CA SER A 253 -21.44 -1.01 -21.93
C SER A 253 -22.39 -0.61 -20.79
N VAL A 254 -22.35 -1.33 -19.66
CA VAL A 254 -23.19 -1.01 -18.49
C VAL A 254 -22.78 0.32 -17.84
N LEU A 255 -21.48 0.58 -17.70
CA LEU A 255 -20.98 1.80 -17.08
C LEU A 255 -21.19 3.05 -17.96
N MET A 256 -20.95 2.94 -19.26
CA MET A 256 -21.24 4.01 -20.23
C MET A 256 -22.73 4.39 -20.22
N LYS A 257 -23.65 3.43 -20.12
CA LYS A 257 -25.09 3.69 -19.95
C LYS A 257 -25.44 4.43 -18.66
N LYS A 258 -24.57 4.35 -17.64
CA LYS A 258 -24.68 5.09 -16.37
C LYS A 258 -23.95 6.44 -16.39
N GLY A 259 -23.38 6.83 -17.53
CA GLY A 259 -22.73 8.13 -17.72
C GLY A 259 -21.25 8.17 -17.32
N THR A 260 -20.58 7.03 -17.18
CA THR A 260 -19.11 7.03 -17.00
C THR A 260 -18.40 7.31 -18.32
N ASN A 261 -17.14 7.71 -18.26
CA ASN A 261 -16.26 7.75 -19.43
C ASN A 261 -15.84 6.33 -19.86
N ASP A 262 -15.19 6.25 -21.03
CA ASP A 262 -14.64 5.03 -21.58
C ASP A 262 -13.24 4.69 -21.05
N ASN A 263 -12.64 5.54 -20.21
CA ASN A 263 -11.35 5.32 -19.56
C ASN A 263 -11.51 4.40 -18.33
N ILE A 264 -11.78 3.13 -18.61
CA ILE A 264 -12.05 2.09 -17.62
C ILE A 264 -10.84 1.14 -17.51
N THR A 265 -10.37 0.93 -16.29
CA THR A 265 -9.35 -0.08 -15.95
C THR A 265 -9.88 -1.04 -14.89
N ILE A 266 -9.63 -2.33 -15.04
CA ILE A 266 -10.11 -3.38 -14.12
C ILE A 266 -8.94 -4.18 -13.59
N TRP A 267 -8.75 -4.16 -12.27
CA TRP A 267 -7.81 -4.98 -11.51
C TRP A 267 -8.59 -6.14 -10.88
N ALA A 268 -8.44 -7.34 -11.44
CA ALA A 268 -9.16 -8.53 -11.03
C ALA A 268 -8.30 -9.46 -10.19
N TYR A 269 -8.65 -9.64 -8.93
CA TYR A 269 -7.93 -10.49 -7.98
C TYR A 269 -8.48 -11.91 -8.05
N VAL A 270 -7.67 -12.83 -8.54
CA VAL A 270 -8.04 -14.23 -8.76
C VAL A 270 -7.27 -15.15 -7.83
N ASP A 271 -7.86 -16.30 -7.52
CA ASP A 271 -7.15 -17.37 -6.83
C ASP A 271 -6.13 -18.01 -7.78
N GLU A 272 -5.01 -18.41 -7.20
CA GLU A 272 -3.88 -19.06 -7.86
C GLU A 272 -4.26 -20.38 -8.54
N ARG A 273 -5.42 -20.97 -8.27
CA ARG A 273 -5.81 -22.28 -8.81
C ARG A 273 -6.84 -22.23 -9.94
N SER A 274 -7.69 -21.20 -9.99
CA SER A 274 -8.89 -21.21 -10.87
C SER A 274 -8.72 -20.43 -12.18
N TRP A 275 -7.94 -19.36 -12.17
CA TRP A 275 -7.69 -18.53 -13.36
C TRP A 275 -6.21 -18.45 -13.78
N ARG A 276 -5.31 -19.14 -13.06
CA ARG A 276 -3.86 -19.10 -13.33
C ARG A 276 -3.51 -19.49 -14.77
N ASP A 277 -3.96 -20.66 -15.20
CA ASP A 277 -3.59 -21.22 -16.50
C ASP A 277 -4.19 -20.44 -17.69
N LYS A 278 -5.20 -19.60 -17.43
CA LYS A 278 -5.88 -18.80 -18.46
C LYS A 278 -5.46 -17.34 -18.48
N CYS A 279 -5.08 -16.75 -17.33
CA CYS A 279 -5.04 -15.30 -17.18
C CYS A 279 -3.91 -14.72 -16.31
N LEU A 280 -3.16 -15.51 -15.52
CA LEU A 280 -2.03 -14.99 -14.71
C LEU A 280 -0.68 -15.05 -15.44
N GLY A 281 -0.68 -15.38 -16.74
CA GLY A 281 0.51 -15.43 -17.60
C GLY A 281 0.68 -14.19 -18.47
N ASN A 282 1.31 -14.34 -19.63
CA ASN A 282 1.42 -13.25 -20.59
C ASN A 282 0.03 -12.75 -20.99
N LYS A 283 -0.14 -11.44 -20.97
CA LYS A 283 -1.38 -10.81 -21.43
C LYS A 283 -1.53 -11.03 -22.93
N THR A 284 -2.57 -11.76 -23.34
CA THR A 284 -2.87 -12.04 -24.75
C THR A 284 -4.14 -11.35 -25.25
N TRP A 285 -4.70 -10.42 -24.46
CA TRP A 285 -5.93 -9.69 -24.78
C TRP A 285 -5.69 -8.19 -24.72
N ASP A 286 -6.38 -7.46 -25.59
CA ASP A 286 -6.26 -5.99 -25.69
C ASP A 286 -7.08 -5.26 -24.60
N SER A 287 -7.99 -5.99 -23.94
CA SER A 287 -8.87 -5.43 -22.92
C SER A 287 -8.10 -4.89 -21.71
N ARG A 288 -8.59 -3.83 -21.08
CA ARG A 288 -7.98 -3.23 -19.87
C ARG A 288 -8.37 -3.97 -18.58
N ILE A 289 -8.44 -5.30 -18.66
CA ILE A 289 -8.54 -6.18 -17.50
C ILE A 289 -7.15 -6.75 -17.21
N TYR A 290 -6.75 -6.67 -15.95
CA TYR A 290 -5.48 -7.17 -15.43
C TYR A 290 -5.77 -8.14 -14.30
N PHE A 291 -5.33 -9.39 -14.45
CA PHE A 291 -5.55 -10.42 -13.45
C PHE A 291 -4.34 -10.48 -12.52
N LEU A 292 -4.59 -10.35 -11.22
CA LEU A 292 -3.57 -10.29 -10.19
C LEU A 292 -3.77 -11.45 -9.20
N PRO A 293 -2.69 -12.02 -8.64
CA PRO A 293 -2.80 -12.99 -7.56
C PRO A 293 -3.40 -12.30 -6.32
N ALA A 294 -4.39 -12.94 -5.70
CA ALA A 294 -5.16 -12.31 -4.64
C ALA A 294 -4.41 -12.22 -3.30
N GLY A 295 -3.50 -13.16 -2.98
CA GLY A 295 -2.74 -13.15 -1.71
C GLY A 295 -3.64 -13.02 -0.47
N ASP A 296 -3.20 -12.24 0.54
CA ASP A 296 -4.13 -11.69 1.52
C ASP A 296 -4.99 -10.60 0.86
N ARG A 297 -6.17 -11.02 0.42
CA ARG A 297 -7.03 -10.27 -0.51
C ARG A 297 -7.34 -8.86 -0.05
N ARG A 298 -7.69 -8.68 1.23
CA ARG A 298 -8.11 -7.38 1.74
C ARG A 298 -6.94 -6.40 1.76
N VAL A 299 -5.81 -6.85 2.31
CA VAL A 299 -4.57 -6.05 2.40
C VAL A 299 -4.07 -5.73 0.99
N ARG A 300 -3.98 -6.74 0.12
CA ARG A 300 -3.52 -6.61 -1.26
C ARG A 300 -4.34 -5.61 -2.06
N MET A 301 -5.67 -5.74 -2.05
CA MET A 301 -6.56 -4.83 -2.78
C MET A 301 -6.46 -3.40 -2.27
N LEU A 302 -6.39 -3.22 -0.94
CA LEU A 302 -6.31 -1.89 -0.34
C LEU A 302 -4.96 -1.20 -0.64
N ASN A 303 -3.86 -1.94 -0.53
CA ASN A 303 -2.52 -1.46 -0.90
C ASN A 303 -2.49 -0.99 -2.36
N ASP A 304 -3.06 -1.79 -3.26
CA ASP A 304 -3.12 -1.45 -4.68
C ASP A 304 -4.00 -0.23 -4.98
N MET A 305 -5.08 -0.01 -4.22
CA MET A 305 -5.86 1.23 -4.32
C MET A 305 -5.04 2.47 -3.91
N TYR A 306 -4.23 2.38 -2.86
CA TYR A 306 -3.36 3.49 -2.44
C TYR A 306 -2.23 3.71 -3.45
N LEU A 307 -1.64 2.65 -3.98
CA LEU A 307 -0.68 2.73 -5.09
C LEU A 307 -1.30 3.39 -6.33
N GLN A 308 -2.54 3.03 -6.68
CA GLN A 308 -3.30 3.65 -7.76
C GLN A 308 -3.56 5.15 -7.54
N CYS A 309 -3.88 5.56 -6.32
CA CYS A 309 -4.09 6.96 -5.98
C CYS A 309 -2.80 7.76 -6.09
N ARG A 310 -1.67 7.19 -5.63
CA ARG A 310 -0.36 7.82 -5.69
C ARG A 310 0.17 7.94 -7.11
N ASP A 311 0.10 6.88 -7.90
CA ASP A 311 0.69 6.85 -9.25
C ASP A 311 -0.10 7.69 -10.25
N ALA A 312 -1.37 7.96 -9.93
CA ALA A 312 -2.28 8.66 -10.79
C ALA A 312 -3.14 9.61 -9.96
N PRO A 313 -2.56 10.72 -9.48
CA PRO A 313 -3.30 11.71 -8.72
C PRO A 313 -4.34 12.39 -9.61
N LEU A 314 -5.46 12.76 -9.01
CA LEU A 314 -6.60 13.36 -9.68
C LEU A 314 -6.76 14.81 -9.23
N HIS A 315 -5.87 15.70 -9.68
CA HIS A 315 -5.83 17.10 -9.22
C HIS A 315 -7.06 17.93 -9.64
N HIS A 316 -7.59 17.70 -10.86
CA HIS A 316 -8.62 18.56 -11.45
C HIS A 316 -9.85 17.83 -11.98
N CYS A 317 -9.82 16.50 -12.03
CA CYS A 317 -10.90 15.69 -12.61
C CYS A 317 -11.29 14.59 -11.64
N PRO A 318 -12.58 14.46 -11.26
CA PRO A 318 -12.99 13.38 -10.38
C PRO A 318 -12.87 12.03 -11.08
N GLY A 319 -12.49 11.01 -10.32
CA GLY A 319 -12.46 9.61 -10.74
C GLY A 319 -13.60 8.83 -10.10
N LEU A 320 -13.93 7.69 -10.67
CA LEU A 320 -14.82 6.69 -10.06
C LEU A 320 -13.97 5.49 -9.66
N LEU A 321 -14.04 5.09 -8.38
CA LEU A 321 -13.37 3.89 -7.89
C LEU A 321 -14.42 2.88 -7.46
N ILE A 322 -14.54 1.78 -8.20
CA ILE A 322 -15.52 0.72 -7.92
C ILE A 322 -14.79 -0.44 -7.24
N LEU A 323 -15.29 -0.86 -6.08
CA LEU A 323 -14.84 -2.07 -5.41
C LEU A 323 -15.93 -3.13 -5.53
N VAL A 324 -15.62 -4.28 -6.13
CA VAL A 324 -16.51 -5.43 -6.21
C VAL A 324 -15.99 -6.51 -5.27
N SER A 325 -16.52 -6.59 -4.06
CA SER A 325 -16.07 -7.56 -3.05
C SER A 325 -17.12 -7.69 -1.94
N ASN A 326 -17.27 -8.88 -1.36
CA ASN A 326 -18.11 -9.04 -0.17
C ASN A 326 -17.29 -8.88 1.13
N HIS A 327 -15.97 -9.08 1.05
CA HIS A 327 -15.04 -9.04 2.17
C HIS A 327 -14.98 -7.72 2.94
N PHE A 328 -15.26 -6.58 2.28
CA PHE A 328 -15.15 -5.26 2.93
C PHE A 328 -16.42 -4.86 3.70
N SER A 329 -17.58 -5.39 3.30
CA SER A 329 -18.89 -4.86 3.70
C SER A 329 -19.28 -5.06 5.17
N GLY A 330 -18.64 -6.00 5.85
CA GLY A 330 -18.87 -6.31 7.27
C GLY A 330 -17.88 -5.65 8.22
N ASP A 331 -16.89 -4.91 7.70
CA ASP A 331 -15.78 -4.38 8.48
C ASP A 331 -15.78 -2.84 8.43
N PRO A 332 -16.26 -2.15 9.49
CA PRO A 332 -16.35 -0.69 9.51
C PRO A 332 -15.02 0.00 9.25
N PHE A 333 -13.93 -0.61 9.69
CA PHE A 333 -12.59 -0.05 9.56
C PHE A 333 -12.16 0.01 8.10
N TYR A 334 -12.21 -1.12 7.38
CA TYR A 334 -11.86 -1.15 5.96
C TYR A 334 -12.81 -0.32 5.10
N MET A 335 -14.09 -0.24 5.48
CA MET A 335 -15.04 0.63 4.80
C MET A 335 -14.67 2.11 4.95
N GLU A 336 -14.19 2.53 6.10
CA GLU A 336 -13.66 3.89 6.31
C GLU A 336 -12.47 4.16 5.39
N LEU A 337 -11.47 3.26 5.36
CA LEU A 337 -10.30 3.39 4.47
C LEU A 337 -10.67 3.48 2.99
N PHE A 338 -11.68 2.72 2.58
CA PHE A 338 -12.23 2.79 1.24
C PHE A 338 -12.94 4.12 0.96
N GLN A 339 -13.63 4.69 1.96
CA GLN A 339 -14.26 6.00 1.84
C GLN A 339 -13.23 7.15 1.83
N ASP A 340 -12.07 6.97 2.46
CA ASP A 340 -10.97 7.96 2.48
C ASP A 340 -10.42 8.26 1.08
N MET A 341 -10.67 7.40 0.09
CA MET A 341 -10.37 7.64 -1.33
C MET A 341 -10.99 8.94 -1.87
N LYS A 342 -12.03 9.47 -1.22
CA LYS A 342 -12.61 10.79 -1.54
C LYS A 342 -11.61 11.93 -1.41
N HIS A 343 -10.68 11.83 -0.46
CA HIS A 343 -9.62 12.82 -0.30
C HIS A 343 -8.63 12.83 -1.47
N GLN A 344 -8.60 11.74 -2.25
CA GLN A 344 -7.79 11.58 -3.46
C GLN A 344 -8.62 11.88 -4.74
N ASN A 345 -9.75 12.58 -4.60
CA ASN A 345 -10.68 12.95 -5.67
C ASN A 345 -11.31 11.76 -6.42
N TYR A 346 -11.30 10.57 -5.81
CA TYR A 346 -12.09 9.42 -6.28
C TYR A 346 -13.45 9.39 -5.60
N HIS A 347 -14.48 8.98 -6.34
CA HIS A 347 -15.79 8.65 -5.80
C HIS A 347 -15.85 7.14 -5.54
N PRO A 348 -15.74 6.68 -4.28
CA PRO A 348 -15.77 5.25 -3.97
C PRO A 348 -17.18 4.68 -4.09
N PHE A 349 -17.31 3.55 -4.78
CA PHE A 349 -18.54 2.81 -4.98
C PHE A 349 -18.35 1.32 -4.68
N LEU A 350 -19.00 0.82 -3.64
CA LEU A 350 -18.93 -0.60 -3.27
C LEU A 350 -20.07 -1.39 -3.90
N ILE A 351 -19.72 -2.49 -4.54
CA ILE A 351 -20.61 -3.53 -5.02
C ILE A 351 -20.37 -4.78 -4.18
N ILE A 352 -21.42 -5.26 -3.51
CA ILE A 352 -21.38 -6.47 -2.69
C ILE A 352 -22.02 -7.63 -3.49
N PRO A 353 -21.24 -8.61 -3.96
CA PRO A 353 -21.77 -9.85 -4.52
C PRO A 353 -22.58 -10.59 -3.45
N ARG A 354 -23.76 -11.13 -3.78
CA ARG A 354 -24.42 -12.14 -2.92
C ARG A 354 -24.05 -13.53 -3.40
N GLU A 355 -24.00 -14.49 -2.48
CA GLU A 355 -23.52 -15.89 -2.60
C GLU A 355 -23.99 -16.67 -3.86
N HIS A 356 -25.06 -16.24 -4.55
CA HIS A 356 -25.61 -16.92 -5.73
C HIS A 356 -25.88 -16.00 -6.94
N SER A 357 -25.38 -14.76 -6.97
CA SER A 357 -25.78 -13.78 -8.01
C SER A 357 -25.13 -14.04 -9.36
N ASN A 358 -23.80 -14.18 -9.41
CA ASN A 358 -23.06 -13.98 -10.67
C ASN A 358 -22.98 -15.22 -11.56
N ILE A 359 -23.14 -16.41 -10.97
CA ILE A 359 -23.11 -17.70 -11.69
C ILE A 359 -24.53 -18.10 -12.13
N SER A 360 -25.56 -17.60 -11.43
CA SER A 360 -26.98 -17.91 -11.71
C SER A 360 -27.61 -16.95 -12.73
N GLU A 361 -26.97 -15.81 -13.00
CA GLU A 361 -27.45 -14.86 -14.00
C GLU A 361 -27.20 -15.40 -15.40
N SER A 362 -28.20 -15.25 -16.27
CA SER A 362 -28.02 -15.52 -17.70
C SER A 362 -26.81 -14.73 -18.22
N PRO A 363 -25.98 -15.30 -19.10
CA PRO A 363 -24.90 -14.58 -19.79
C PRO A 363 -25.38 -13.24 -20.40
N ASP A 364 -26.65 -13.13 -20.77
CA ASP A 364 -27.26 -11.92 -21.34
C ASP A 364 -27.58 -10.83 -20.31
N GLU A 365 -27.84 -11.20 -19.06
CA GLU A 365 -28.17 -10.27 -17.97
C GLU A 365 -26.93 -9.76 -17.21
N TRP A 366 -25.83 -10.50 -17.28
CA TRP A 366 -24.56 -10.12 -16.66
C TRP A 366 -23.83 -9.02 -17.46
N PRO A 367 -23.23 -7.99 -16.82
CA PRO A 367 -23.19 -7.69 -15.38
C PRO A 367 -24.25 -6.66 -14.95
N LEU A 368 -25.31 -6.43 -15.73
CA LEU A 368 -26.24 -5.30 -15.52
C LEU A 368 -26.90 -5.31 -14.13
N SER A 369 -27.37 -6.48 -13.72
CA SER A 369 -27.85 -6.87 -12.39
C SER A 369 -26.90 -6.48 -11.24
N LEU A 370 -25.58 -6.61 -11.44
CA LEU A 370 -24.54 -6.31 -10.46
C LEU A 370 -24.45 -4.79 -10.22
N PHE A 371 -24.51 -4.00 -11.29
CA PHE A 371 -24.39 -2.53 -11.24
C PHE A 371 -25.72 -1.78 -11.04
N ASN A 372 -26.86 -2.44 -11.17
CA ASN A 372 -28.20 -1.84 -10.98
C ASN A 372 -28.74 -1.91 -9.55
N ARG A 373 -28.01 -2.52 -8.61
CA ARG A 373 -28.50 -2.64 -7.23
C ARG A 373 -28.54 -1.27 -6.54
N PRO A 374 -29.63 -0.95 -5.80
CA PRO A 374 -29.82 0.36 -5.20
C PRO A 374 -28.79 0.65 -4.10
N ARG A 375 -28.48 1.94 -3.92
CA ARG A 375 -27.70 2.48 -2.78
C ARG A 375 -28.30 1.95 -1.48
N LYS A 376 -27.63 1.01 -0.79
CA LYS A 376 -27.81 0.93 0.66
C LYS A 376 -27.09 2.13 1.23
N SER A 377 -27.85 3.16 1.62
CA SER A 377 -27.34 4.19 2.51
C SER A 377 -26.81 3.48 3.75
N SER A 378 -25.57 3.77 4.13
CA SER A 378 -24.94 3.34 5.38
C SER A 378 -25.55 4.03 6.62
N GLN A 379 -26.84 4.37 6.58
CA GLN A 379 -27.63 4.83 7.72
C GLN A 379 -28.69 3.78 8.09
N GLY A 380 -28.23 2.61 8.51
CA GLY A 380 -29.02 1.76 9.40
C GLY A 380 -28.76 2.20 10.85
N PRO A 381 -29.77 2.21 11.74
CA PRO A 381 -29.54 2.57 13.13
C PRO A 381 -28.50 1.62 13.74
N LEU A 382 -27.51 2.20 14.42
CA LEU A 382 -26.49 1.46 15.17
C LEU A 382 -27.18 0.39 16.04
N PRO A 383 -26.66 -0.85 16.10
CA PRO A 383 -27.18 -1.86 17.00
C PRO A 383 -27.19 -1.30 18.42
N LYS A 384 -28.36 -1.36 19.07
CA LYS A 384 -28.49 -0.93 20.46
C LYS A 384 -27.49 -1.72 21.29
N LYS A 385 -26.64 -1.00 22.05
CA LYS A 385 -25.73 -1.60 23.03
C LYS A 385 -26.52 -2.61 23.89
N PRO A 386 -25.96 -3.79 24.18
CA PRO A 386 -26.57 -4.68 25.18
C PRO A 386 -26.70 -3.91 26.48
N LYS A 387 -27.88 -3.93 27.09
CA LYS A 387 -28.04 -3.49 28.47
C LYS A 387 -27.15 -4.43 29.29
N LEU A 388 -26.16 -3.86 29.98
CA LEU A 388 -25.59 -4.54 31.14
C LEU A 388 -26.72 -4.66 32.15
N ASP A 389 -27.25 -5.87 32.32
CA ASP A 389 -28.04 -6.19 33.49
C ASP A 389 -27.07 -6.17 34.69
N ALA A 390 -27.37 -5.29 35.64
CA ALA A 390 -26.68 -5.25 36.91
C ALA A 390 -27.04 -6.50 37.70
N ALA A 391 -26.02 -7.26 38.10
CA ALA A 391 -26.05 -8.18 39.23
C ALA A 391 -24.76 -7.98 40.03
#